data_AF-A0A242D9C7-F1
#
_entry.id   AF-A0A242D9C7-F1
#
_cell.length_a   1.000
_cell.length_b   1.000
_cell.length_c   1.000
_cell.angle_alpha   90.00
_cell.angle_beta   90.00
_cell.angle_gamma   90.00
#
_symmetry.space_group_name_H-M   'P 1'
#
loop_
_entity.id
_entity.type
_entity.pdbx_description
1 polymer ?
#
loop_
_entity_poly.entity_id
_entity_poly.type
_entity_poly.pdbx_seq_one_letter_code
_entity_poly.pdbx_strand_id
1 'polypeptide(L)'
;LENYQKYQDQATVSISSEEQAKWQDIIEHMYFPADEELGIFVQHDTFLDKDLMSAADLAPEDRPLNQNWSWDKILRSCFIKQADVLQGIYFFGDQFTKEEKRKNFEFYEPMTVHESSLSASIHAILAAELGLIDKSMEMYQRTARLDLDNYNNDTDDGLHITSMTGSWLAIVQGFAQMKTASGQLSFAPLLPKEWNHYSFHINYRGRLLAVSVNQKEVQIDLKDGPALAMMLYGKEISLSDSMTVPLEQEESNV
;
A
#
# COMPACT_ATOMS: atom_id res chain seq x y z
N LEU A 1 -7.30 -1.93 23.53
CA LEU A 1 -7.43 -1.85 25.01
C LEU A 1 -6.16 -1.30 25.67
N GLU A 2 -4.99 -1.80 25.28
CA GLU A 2 -3.68 -1.41 25.83
C GLU A 2 -3.43 0.11 25.91
N ASN A 3 -3.70 0.86 24.83
CA ASN A 3 -3.49 2.32 24.84
C ASN A 3 -4.39 3.03 25.86
N TYR A 4 -5.65 2.64 25.99
CA TYR A 4 -6.54 3.24 27.00
C TYR A 4 -6.03 2.95 28.41
N GLN A 5 -5.62 1.71 28.70
CA GLN A 5 -5.06 1.35 30.01
C GLN A 5 -3.77 2.11 30.31
N LYS A 6 -2.89 2.26 29.32
CA LYS A 6 -1.62 2.99 29.45
C LYS A 6 -1.80 4.48 29.74
N TYR A 7 -2.84 5.09 29.17
CA TYR A 7 -3.08 6.54 29.28
C TYR A 7 -4.39 6.88 30.02
N GLN A 8 -4.90 5.96 30.83
CA GLN A 8 -6.21 6.08 31.46
C GLN A 8 -6.32 7.36 32.31
N ASP A 9 -5.27 7.70 33.05
CA ASP A 9 -5.21 8.88 33.90
C ASP A 9 -5.25 10.21 33.11
N GLN A 10 -5.00 10.16 31.80
CA GLN A 10 -4.98 11.31 30.88
C GLN A 10 -6.20 11.30 29.94
N ALA A 11 -7.01 10.24 29.97
CA ALA A 11 -8.15 10.09 29.08
C ALA A 11 -9.29 11.01 29.50
N THR A 12 -9.90 11.70 28.54
CA THR A 12 -11.09 12.53 28.76
C THR A 12 -12.38 11.73 28.78
N VAL A 13 -12.30 10.43 28.47
CA VAL A 13 -13.40 9.48 28.45
C VAL A 13 -13.10 8.36 29.44
N SER A 14 -14.12 7.93 30.17
CA SER A 14 -14.04 6.77 31.06
C SER A 14 -14.72 5.58 30.39
N ILE A 15 -13.97 4.50 30.23
CA ILE A 15 -14.44 3.23 29.69
C ILE A 15 -14.61 2.27 30.87
N SER A 16 -15.83 1.79 31.05
CA SER A 16 -16.17 0.92 32.18
C SER A 16 -15.38 -0.40 32.13
N SER A 17 -15.15 -1.03 33.28
CA SER A 17 -14.50 -2.35 33.32
C SER A 17 -15.31 -3.41 32.56
N GLU A 18 -16.63 -3.27 32.51
CA GLU A 18 -17.53 -4.14 31.74
C GLU A 18 -17.30 -4.01 30.23
N GLU A 19 -17.25 -2.78 29.70
CA GLU A 19 -16.94 -2.54 28.29
C GLU A 19 -15.54 -3.02 27.92
N GLN A 20 -14.54 -2.77 28.78
CA GLN A 20 -13.19 -3.26 28.57
C GLN A 20 -13.14 -4.79 28.50
N ALA A 21 -13.83 -5.47 29.40
CA ALA A 21 -13.96 -6.93 29.37
C ALA A 21 -14.67 -7.40 28.10
N LYS A 22 -15.72 -6.70 27.66
CA LYS A 22 -16.42 -7.04 26.43
C LYS A 22 -15.56 -6.83 25.18
N TRP A 23 -14.73 -5.79 25.14
CA TRP A 23 -13.81 -5.56 24.03
C TRP A 23 -12.70 -6.60 23.99
N GLN A 24 -12.19 -7.02 25.16
CA GLN A 24 -11.24 -8.12 25.25
C GLN A 24 -11.84 -9.43 24.72
N ASP A 25 -13.07 -9.75 25.11
CA ASP A 25 -13.83 -10.89 24.59
C ASP A 25 -13.99 -10.85 23.06
N ILE A 26 -14.29 -9.67 22.49
CA ILE A 26 -14.36 -9.49 21.03
C ILE A 26 -13.00 -9.71 20.37
N ILE A 27 -11.91 -9.19 20.94
CA ILE A 27 -10.54 -9.38 20.39
C ILE A 27 -10.18 -10.86 20.35
N GLU A 28 -10.46 -11.61 21.43
CA GLU A 28 -10.13 -13.02 21.56
C GLU A 28 -10.96 -13.94 20.66
N HIS A 29 -12.18 -13.51 20.28
CA HIS A 29 -13.13 -14.33 19.53
C HIS A 29 -13.54 -13.73 18.18
N MET A 30 -12.81 -12.72 17.68
CA MET A 30 -13.06 -12.18 16.34
C MET A 30 -12.73 -13.26 15.31
N TYR A 31 -13.69 -13.54 14.43
CA TYR A 31 -13.49 -14.42 13.30
C TYR A 31 -12.75 -13.67 12.18
N PHE A 32 -11.64 -14.24 11.72
CA PHE A 32 -10.87 -13.75 10.58
C PHE A 32 -10.89 -14.81 9.47
N PRO A 33 -11.62 -14.57 8.37
CA PRO A 33 -11.75 -15.57 7.31
C PRO A 33 -10.44 -15.74 6.56
N ALA A 34 -9.95 -16.97 6.47
CA ALA A 34 -8.75 -17.34 5.76
C ALA A 34 -8.93 -18.71 5.08
N ASP A 35 -8.22 -18.90 3.97
CA ASP A 35 -8.12 -20.18 3.28
C ASP A 35 -6.68 -20.69 3.41
N GLU A 36 -6.49 -21.79 4.14
CA GLU A 36 -5.17 -22.33 4.48
C GLU A 36 -4.48 -22.98 3.28
N GLU A 37 -5.25 -23.53 2.32
CA GLU A 37 -4.69 -24.18 1.14
C GLU A 37 -4.09 -23.15 0.17
N LEU A 38 -4.85 -22.07 -0.08
CA LEU A 38 -4.40 -20.93 -0.87
C LEU A 38 -3.41 -20.04 -0.08
N GLY A 39 -3.48 -20.06 1.25
CA GLY A 39 -2.69 -19.20 2.13
C GLY A 39 -3.07 -17.72 2.00
N ILE A 40 -4.36 -17.42 1.88
CA ILE A 40 -4.90 -16.07 1.69
C ILE A 40 -5.93 -15.73 2.77
N PHE A 41 -6.15 -14.45 3.00
CA PHE A 41 -7.33 -13.97 3.75
C PHE A 41 -8.50 -13.88 2.79
N VAL A 42 -9.66 -14.42 3.16
CA VAL A 42 -10.84 -14.44 2.28
C VAL A 42 -11.63 -13.15 2.46
N GLN A 43 -11.85 -12.40 1.38
CA GLN A 43 -12.45 -11.06 1.42
C GLN A 43 -13.80 -11.01 2.18
N HIS A 44 -14.64 -12.02 1.98
CA HIS A 44 -15.87 -12.25 2.74
C HIS A 44 -16.32 -13.71 2.61
N ASP A 45 -17.14 -14.18 3.53
CA ASP A 45 -17.76 -15.52 3.44
C ASP A 45 -18.44 -15.70 2.08
N THR A 46 -18.20 -16.82 1.41
CA THR A 46 -18.65 -17.16 0.03
C THR A 46 -17.92 -16.45 -1.12
N PHE A 47 -16.86 -15.67 -0.87
CA PHE A 47 -16.08 -15.09 -1.97
C PHE A 47 -15.50 -16.17 -2.89
N LEU A 48 -14.98 -17.27 -2.33
CA LEU A 48 -14.40 -18.38 -3.09
C LEU A 48 -15.44 -19.23 -3.84
N ASP A 49 -16.73 -19.09 -3.53
CA ASP A 49 -17.83 -19.77 -4.23
C ASP A 49 -18.22 -19.06 -5.54
N LYS A 50 -17.65 -17.87 -5.78
CA LYS A 50 -17.87 -17.09 -7.01
C LYS A 50 -17.16 -17.75 -8.19
N ASP A 51 -17.63 -17.42 -9.40
CA ASP A 51 -16.93 -17.78 -10.63
C ASP A 51 -15.69 -16.88 -10.78
N LEU A 52 -14.55 -17.36 -10.25
CA LEU A 52 -13.29 -16.62 -10.20
C LEU A 52 -12.70 -16.50 -11.62
N MET A 53 -12.40 -15.27 -12.03
CA MET A 53 -11.92 -14.94 -13.37
C MET A 53 -11.02 -13.70 -13.30
N SER A 54 -9.96 -13.69 -14.11
CA SER A 54 -9.10 -12.52 -14.22
C SER A 54 -9.84 -11.38 -14.91
N ALA A 55 -9.66 -10.15 -14.43
CA ALA A 55 -10.16 -8.96 -15.09
C ALA A 55 -9.60 -8.87 -16.51
N ALA A 56 -8.38 -9.35 -16.77
CA ALA A 56 -7.80 -9.39 -18.12
C ALA A 56 -8.64 -10.16 -19.14
N ASP A 57 -9.46 -11.11 -18.70
CA ASP A 57 -10.33 -11.92 -19.56
C ASP A 57 -11.71 -11.27 -19.81
N LEU A 58 -12.00 -10.12 -19.19
CA LEU A 58 -13.21 -9.33 -19.48
C LEU A 58 -13.21 -8.83 -20.92
N ALA A 59 -14.38 -8.91 -21.55
CA ALA A 59 -14.60 -8.31 -22.87
C ALA A 59 -14.40 -6.78 -22.78
N PRO A 60 -13.71 -6.13 -23.73
CA PRO A 60 -13.49 -4.68 -23.70
C PRO A 60 -14.78 -3.86 -23.59
N GLU A 61 -15.87 -4.31 -24.22
CA GLU A 61 -17.19 -3.68 -24.17
C GLU A 61 -17.87 -3.72 -22.80
N ASP A 62 -17.43 -4.62 -21.90
CA ASP A 62 -17.96 -4.68 -20.55
C ASP A 62 -17.34 -3.60 -19.64
N ARG A 63 -16.26 -2.93 -20.09
CA ARG A 63 -15.51 -1.99 -19.26
C ARG A 63 -15.91 -0.51 -19.51
N PRO A 64 -16.02 0.30 -18.44
CA PRO A 64 -15.98 -0.09 -17.03
C PRO A 64 -17.30 -0.78 -16.62
N LEU A 65 -17.22 -1.75 -15.71
CA LEU A 65 -18.34 -2.58 -15.29
C LEU A 65 -19.49 -1.73 -14.74
N ASN A 66 -19.17 -0.70 -13.94
CA ASN A 66 -20.17 0.22 -13.37
C ASN A 66 -21.04 0.97 -14.41
N GLN A 67 -20.59 1.08 -15.67
CA GLN A 67 -21.33 1.73 -16.76
C GLN A 67 -22.04 0.73 -17.69
N ASN A 68 -21.57 -0.53 -17.75
CA ASN A 68 -22.04 -1.51 -18.75
C ASN A 68 -22.80 -2.70 -18.14
N TRP A 69 -22.64 -2.98 -16.85
CA TRP A 69 -23.30 -4.09 -16.17
C TRP A 69 -24.40 -3.62 -15.22
N SER A 70 -25.42 -4.47 -15.05
CA SER A 70 -26.39 -4.29 -13.97
C SER A 70 -25.75 -4.55 -12.61
N TRP A 71 -26.23 -3.85 -11.59
CA TRP A 71 -25.64 -3.90 -10.25
C TRP A 71 -25.61 -5.32 -9.65
N ASP A 72 -26.66 -6.10 -9.89
CA ASP A 72 -26.74 -7.49 -9.47
C ASP A 72 -25.65 -8.37 -10.13
N LYS A 73 -25.26 -8.08 -11.37
CA LYS A 73 -24.19 -8.79 -12.09
C LYS A 73 -22.83 -8.47 -11.48
N ILE A 74 -22.57 -7.19 -11.20
CA ILE A 74 -21.36 -6.73 -10.52
C ILE A 74 -21.24 -7.41 -9.15
N LEU A 75 -22.27 -7.33 -8.30
CA LEU A 75 -22.22 -7.85 -6.93
C LEU A 75 -21.99 -9.37 -6.85
N ARG A 76 -22.58 -10.15 -7.76
CA ARG A 76 -22.39 -11.62 -7.75
C ARG A 76 -21.06 -12.06 -8.38
N SER A 77 -20.45 -11.23 -9.23
CA SER A 77 -19.14 -11.53 -9.85
C SER A 77 -18.01 -11.56 -8.83
N CYS A 78 -16.83 -12.04 -9.26
CA CYS A 78 -15.58 -12.00 -8.49
C CYS A 78 -14.82 -10.66 -8.61
N PHE A 79 -15.30 -9.73 -9.44
CA PHE A 79 -14.56 -8.51 -9.73
C PHE A 79 -14.60 -7.53 -8.56
N ILE A 80 -13.41 -7.06 -8.19
CA ILE A 80 -13.21 -6.19 -7.05
C ILE A 80 -12.99 -4.77 -7.56
N LYS A 81 -13.78 -3.81 -7.06
CA LYS A 81 -13.68 -2.41 -7.47
C LYS A 81 -12.32 -1.79 -7.13
N GLN A 82 -11.78 -2.11 -5.95
CA GLN A 82 -10.57 -1.51 -5.38
C GLN A 82 -9.89 -2.41 -4.34
N ALA A 83 -8.70 -2.05 -3.89
CA ALA A 83 -8.03 -2.74 -2.79
C ALA A 83 -8.95 -2.88 -1.56
N ASP A 84 -9.06 -4.11 -1.05
CA ASP A 84 -9.89 -4.48 0.11
C ASP A 84 -9.03 -5.27 1.13
N VAL A 85 -8.84 -6.58 0.96
CA VAL A 85 -7.83 -7.36 1.73
C VAL A 85 -6.45 -6.71 1.61
N LEU A 86 -6.08 -6.31 0.39
CA LEU A 86 -4.84 -5.59 0.11
C LEU A 86 -4.76 -4.21 0.79
N GLN A 87 -5.90 -3.55 1.04
CA GLN A 87 -5.93 -2.29 1.79
C GLN A 87 -5.58 -2.52 3.27
N GLY A 88 -6.10 -3.60 3.87
CA GLY A 88 -5.75 -4.01 5.23
C GLY A 88 -4.27 -4.34 5.35
N ILE A 89 -3.74 -5.14 4.40
CA ILE A 89 -2.32 -5.48 4.31
C ILE A 89 -1.45 -4.23 4.19
N TYR A 90 -1.85 -3.24 3.38
CA TYR A 90 -1.14 -1.98 3.26
C TYR A 90 -1.09 -1.20 4.57
N PHE A 91 -2.22 -1.07 5.29
CA PHE A 91 -2.26 -0.32 6.55
C PHE A 91 -1.43 -0.95 7.66
N PHE A 92 -1.41 -2.27 7.72
CA PHE A 92 -0.71 -3.04 8.75
C PHE A 92 0.46 -3.83 8.16
N GLY A 93 1.18 -3.22 7.20
CA GLY A 93 2.22 -3.92 6.44
C GLY A 93 3.34 -4.53 7.27
N ASP A 94 3.58 -4.06 8.50
CA ASP A 94 4.55 -4.64 9.44
C ASP A 94 4.03 -5.90 10.16
N GLN A 95 2.73 -6.19 10.08
CA GLN A 95 2.08 -7.34 10.71
C GLN A 95 1.97 -8.57 9.78
N PHE A 96 2.39 -8.44 8.52
CA PHE A 96 2.33 -9.51 7.52
C PHE A 96 3.71 -9.81 6.95
N THR A 97 3.99 -11.09 6.76
CA THR A 97 5.21 -11.57 6.09
C THR A 97 5.18 -11.22 4.60
N LYS A 98 6.37 -11.17 3.96
CA LYS A 98 6.47 -10.94 2.51
C LYS A 98 5.69 -12.01 1.71
N GLU A 99 5.62 -13.23 2.23
CA GLU A 99 4.91 -14.34 1.58
C GLU A 99 3.38 -14.20 1.68
N GLU A 100 2.83 -13.86 2.84
CA GLU A 100 1.39 -13.58 2.97
C GLU A 100 0.97 -12.42 2.07
N LYS A 101 1.79 -11.36 2.02
CA LYS A 101 1.57 -10.24 1.09
C LYS A 101 1.56 -10.71 -0.36
N ARG A 102 2.52 -11.54 -0.76
CA ARG A 102 2.64 -12.07 -2.12
C ARG A 102 1.42 -12.89 -2.50
N LYS A 103 1.04 -13.88 -1.70
CA LYS A 103 -0.10 -14.76 -1.97
C LYS A 103 -1.40 -13.98 -2.11
N ASN A 104 -1.67 -13.05 -1.19
CA ASN A 104 -2.86 -12.21 -1.28
C ASN A 104 -2.80 -11.26 -2.50
N PHE A 105 -1.65 -10.67 -2.81
CA PHE A 105 -1.50 -9.79 -3.97
C PHE A 105 -1.74 -10.52 -5.29
N GLU A 106 -1.07 -11.66 -5.49
CA GLU A 106 -1.18 -12.47 -6.70
C GLU A 106 -2.57 -13.09 -6.87
N PHE A 107 -3.30 -13.32 -5.77
CA PHE A 107 -4.69 -13.76 -5.82
C PHE A 107 -5.65 -12.62 -6.17
N TYR A 108 -5.57 -11.47 -5.49
CA TYR A 108 -6.58 -10.41 -5.61
C TYR A 108 -6.33 -9.40 -6.74
N GLU A 109 -5.07 -9.11 -7.09
CA GLU A 109 -4.76 -8.13 -8.14
C GLU A 109 -5.39 -8.50 -9.48
N PRO A 110 -5.31 -9.76 -9.96
CA PRO A 110 -5.92 -10.12 -11.25
C PRO A 110 -7.43 -9.92 -11.29
N MET A 111 -8.13 -10.02 -10.16
CA MET A 111 -9.59 -9.82 -10.08
C MET A 111 -10.00 -8.35 -9.85
N THR A 112 -9.05 -7.45 -9.65
CA THR A 112 -9.35 -6.05 -9.33
C THR A 112 -9.46 -5.21 -10.61
N VAL A 113 -10.62 -4.58 -10.84
CA VAL A 113 -10.87 -3.75 -12.04
C VAL A 113 -10.35 -2.32 -11.92
N HIS A 114 -10.03 -1.89 -10.69
CA HIS A 114 -9.53 -0.57 -10.34
C HIS A 114 -10.44 0.58 -10.81
N GLU A 115 -11.76 0.39 -10.73
CA GLU A 115 -12.80 1.39 -11.01
C GLU A 115 -13.01 2.37 -9.84
N SER A 116 -12.03 2.43 -8.95
CA SER A 116 -11.90 3.46 -7.92
C SER A 116 -10.52 4.06 -8.06
N SER A 117 -10.48 5.39 -8.06
CA SER A 117 -9.24 6.16 -8.16
C SER A 117 -8.27 5.94 -6.99
N LEU A 118 -8.74 5.34 -5.89
CA LEU A 118 -7.95 4.91 -4.73
C LEU A 118 -7.21 3.59 -4.93
N SER A 119 -7.57 2.79 -5.94
CA SER A 119 -7.09 1.41 -6.03
C SER A 119 -5.64 1.29 -6.49
N ALA A 120 -5.27 2.00 -7.56
CA ALA A 120 -4.02 1.77 -8.26
C ALA A 120 -2.80 2.10 -7.39
N SER A 121 -2.85 3.14 -6.55
CA SER A 121 -1.74 3.52 -5.69
C SER A 121 -1.38 2.44 -4.67
N ILE A 122 -2.37 1.77 -4.08
CA ILE A 122 -2.14 0.70 -3.11
C ILE A 122 -1.49 -0.51 -3.78
N HIS A 123 -1.96 -0.86 -4.99
CA HIS A 123 -1.36 -1.94 -5.77
C HIS A 123 0.06 -1.60 -6.22
N ALA A 124 0.33 -0.34 -6.59
CA ALA A 124 1.68 0.11 -6.93
C ALA A 124 2.64 -0.06 -5.75
N ILE A 125 2.21 0.32 -4.54
CA ILE A 125 3.03 0.22 -3.31
C ILE A 125 3.32 -1.23 -2.96
N LEU A 126 2.30 -2.09 -2.93
CA LEU A 126 2.48 -3.50 -2.59
C LEU A 126 3.32 -4.23 -3.65
N ALA A 127 3.09 -3.96 -4.93
CA ALA A 127 3.91 -4.52 -6.00
C ALA A 127 5.38 -4.12 -5.88
N ALA A 128 5.68 -2.86 -5.53
CA ALA A 128 7.04 -2.40 -5.29
C ALA A 128 7.70 -3.15 -4.11
N GLU A 129 6.99 -3.29 -2.99
CA GLU A 129 7.48 -4.04 -1.82
C GLU A 129 7.75 -5.52 -2.14
N LEU A 130 6.97 -6.10 -3.05
CA LEU A 130 7.09 -7.50 -3.50
C LEU A 130 8.14 -7.71 -4.60
N GLY A 131 8.82 -6.66 -5.07
CA GLY A 131 9.77 -6.74 -6.18
C GLY A 131 9.12 -6.89 -7.56
N LEU A 132 7.79 -6.73 -7.65
CA LEU A 132 7.01 -6.78 -8.89
C LEU A 132 7.07 -5.42 -9.61
N ILE A 133 8.27 -4.99 -9.99
CA ILE A 133 8.56 -3.60 -10.40
C ILE A 133 7.75 -3.19 -11.64
N ASP A 134 7.63 -4.07 -12.63
CA ASP A 134 6.90 -3.77 -13.87
C ASP A 134 5.40 -3.54 -13.57
N LYS A 135 4.79 -4.36 -12.69
CA LYS A 135 3.41 -4.19 -12.20
C LYS A 135 3.26 -2.92 -11.35
N SER A 136 4.25 -2.63 -10.50
CA SER A 136 4.26 -1.39 -9.71
C SER A 136 4.26 -0.15 -10.62
N MET A 137 5.07 -0.18 -11.68
CA MET A 137 5.15 0.92 -12.64
C MET A 137 3.87 1.07 -13.47
N GLU A 138 3.25 -0.03 -13.90
CA GLU A 138 1.93 -0.03 -14.54
C GLU A 138 0.89 0.71 -13.67
N MET A 139 0.82 0.34 -12.39
CA MET A 139 -0.14 0.93 -11.45
C MET A 139 0.20 2.38 -11.09
N TYR A 140 1.49 2.72 -10.98
CA TYR A 140 1.94 4.09 -10.80
C TYR A 140 1.49 4.99 -11.96
N GLN A 141 1.66 4.54 -13.21
CA GLN A 141 1.22 5.32 -14.37
C GLN A 141 -0.29 5.56 -14.34
N ARG A 142 -1.07 4.52 -14.01
CA ARG A 142 -2.52 4.64 -13.87
C ARG A 142 -2.94 5.67 -12.82
N THR A 143 -2.33 5.67 -11.63
CA THR A 143 -2.69 6.66 -10.59
C THR A 143 -2.16 8.06 -10.91
N ALA A 144 -0.95 8.20 -11.45
CA ALA A 144 -0.33 9.50 -11.71
C ALA A 144 -0.94 10.22 -12.92
N ARG A 145 -1.55 9.47 -13.85
CA ARG A 145 -2.14 10.00 -15.08
C ARG A 145 -3.64 9.79 -15.17
N LEU A 146 -4.30 9.40 -14.08
CA LEU A 146 -5.73 9.05 -14.06
C LEU A 146 -6.58 10.11 -14.75
N ASP A 147 -6.52 11.35 -14.26
CA ASP A 147 -7.31 12.46 -14.81
C ASP A 147 -6.77 12.90 -16.19
N LEU A 148 -5.44 12.89 -16.39
CA LEU A 148 -4.80 13.35 -17.63
C LEU A 148 -5.16 12.48 -18.84
N ASP A 149 -5.26 11.17 -18.65
CA ASP A 149 -5.57 10.20 -19.70
C ASP A 149 -7.01 9.67 -19.62
N ASN A 150 -7.83 10.22 -18.72
CA ASN A 150 -9.22 9.83 -18.48
C ASN A 150 -9.41 8.30 -18.31
N TYR A 151 -8.56 7.67 -17.49
CA TYR A 151 -8.49 6.21 -17.33
C TYR A 151 -9.82 5.56 -16.93
N ASN A 152 -10.63 6.26 -16.13
CA ASN A 152 -11.90 5.77 -15.61
C ASN A 152 -13.10 6.21 -16.46
N ASN A 153 -12.88 7.00 -17.52
CA ASN A 153 -13.93 7.55 -18.37
C ASN A 153 -14.97 8.39 -17.60
N ASP A 154 -14.52 9.17 -16.62
CA ASP A 154 -15.33 9.98 -15.71
C ASP A 154 -14.66 11.31 -15.28
N THR A 155 -13.52 11.69 -15.87
CA THR A 155 -12.85 12.98 -15.54
C THR A 155 -13.72 14.20 -15.88
N ASP A 156 -14.68 14.07 -16.79
CA ASP A 156 -15.62 15.15 -17.12
C ASP A 156 -16.53 15.53 -15.94
N ASP A 157 -16.70 14.65 -14.95
CA ASP A 157 -17.43 14.92 -13.71
C ASP A 157 -16.59 15.69 -12.67
N GLY A 158 -15.27 15.80 -12.89
CA GLY A 158 -14.32 16.51 -12.04
C GLY A 158 -13.03 15.74 -11.77
N LEU A 159 -12.08 16.41 -11.12
CA LEU A 159 -10.78 15.83 -10.79
C LEU A 159 -10.85 14.88 -9.59
N HIS A 160 -10.10 13.79 -9.64
CA HIS A 160 -10.02 12.80 -8.57
C HIS A 160 -9.02 13.23 -7.49
N ILE A 161 -9.41 14.20 -6.66
CA ILE A 161 -8.55 14.82 -5.63
C ILE A 161 -7.88 13.79 -4.71
N THR A 162 -8.59 12.75 -4.30
CA THR A 162 -8.02 11.70 -3.44
C THR A 162 -6.96 10.85 -4.16
N SER A 163 -7.10 10.66 -5.48
CA SER A 163 -6.14 9.91 -6.31
C SER A 163 -4.83 10.67 -6.54
N MET A 164 -4.87 12.00 -6.50
CA MET A 164 -3.66 12.81 -6.65
C MET A 164 -2.59 12.47 -5.60
N THR A 165 -3.02 12.09 -4.38
CA THR A 165 -2.10 11.63 -3.33
C THR A 165 -1.43 10.30 -3.69
N GLY A 166 -2.09 9.47 -4.48
CA GLY A 166 -1.61 8.16 -4.90
C GLY A 166 -0.29 8.20 -5.67
N SER A 167 -0.08 9.22 -6.51
CA SER A 167 1.17 9.43 -7.24
C SER A 167 2.37 9.64 -6.29
N TRP A 168 2.18 10.45 -5.25
CA TRP A 168 3.21 10.72 -4.24
C TRP A 168 3.46 9.49 -3.36
N LEU A 169 2.39 8.82 -2.92
CA LEU A 169 2.48 7.62 -2.09
C LEU A 169 3.18 6.47 -2.81
N ALA A 170 2.90 6.25 -4.09
CA ALA A 170 3.57 5.23 -4.89
C ALA A 170 5.09 5.47 -5.01
N ILE A 171 5.53 6.73 -5.11
CA ILE A 171 6.96 7.06 -5.08
C ILE A 171 7.54 6.84 -3.68
N VAL A 172 6.92 7.41 -2.65
CA VAL A 172 7.54 7.48 -1.32
C VAL A 172 7.40 6.18 -0.54
N GLN A 173 6.22 5.57 -0.53
CA GLN A 173 5.97 4.30 0.18
C GLN A 173 6.16 3.07 -0.71
N GLY A 174 5.99 3.20 -2.02
CA GLY A 174 6.29 2.14 -2.98
C GLY A 174 7.77 2.10 -3.32
N PHE A 175 8.22 2.95 -4.24
CA PHE A 175 9.60 2.89 -4.76
C PHE A 175 10.68 3.20 -3.72
N ALA A 176 10.50 4.21 -2.87
CA ALA A 176 11.47 4.48 -1.81
C ALA A 176 11.32 3.53 -0.60
N GLN A 177 10.25 2.74 -0.56
CA GLN A 177 9.86 1.88 0.56
C GLN A 177 9.91 2.59 1.91
N MET A 178 9.44 3.84 1.98
CA MET A 178 9.36 4.58 3.23
C MET A 178 8.38 3.89 4.18
N LYS A 179 8.87 3.43 5.35
CA LYS A 179 8.03 2.90 6.43
C LYS A 179 8.35 3.61 7.73
N THR A 180 7.35 3.64 8.62
CA THR A 180 7.44 4.32 9.93
C THR A 180 6.88 3.47 11.08
N ALA A 181 6.59 2.19 10.80
CA ALA A 181 6.15 1.24 11.80
C ALA A 181 7.14 1.20 12.98
N SER A 182 6.64 0.94 14.19
CA SER A 182 7.43 0.95 15.43
C SER A 182 8.07 2.30 15.78
N GLY A 183 7.71 3.39 15.08
CA GLY A 183 8.23 4.72 15.35
C GLY A 183 9.65 4.98 14.87
N GLN A 184 10.21 4.08 14.04
CA GLN A 184 11.50 4.22 13.38
C GLN A 184 11.30 4.47 11.89
N LEU A 185 11.95 5.48 11.34
CA LEU A 185 11.91 5.74 9.89
C LEU A 185 12.80 4.72 9.18
N SER A 186 12.31 4.12 8.09
CA SER A 186 13.10 3.23 7.26
C SER A 186 12.89 3.48 5.77
N PHE A 187 13.92 3.22 4.97
CA PHE A 187 13.84 3.16 3.52
C PHE A 187 14.52 1.89 2.98
N ALA A 188 14.04 1.42 1.83
CA ALA A 188 14.72 0.42 1.01
C ALA A 188 14.48 0.78 -0.47
N PRO A 189 15.09 1.87 -0.97
CA PRO A 189 14.70 2.41 -2.26
C PRO A 189 15.07 1.48 -3.42
N LEU A 190 14.18 1.44 -4.40
CA LEU A 190 14.38 0.81 -5.70
C LEU A 190 14.18 1.84 -6.80
N LEU A 191 14.77 1.59 -7.97
CA LEU A 191 14.65 2.46 -9.14
C LEU A 191 13.94 1.71 -10.27
N PRO A 192 12.77 2.18 -10.73
CA PRO A 192 12.12 1.65 -11.93
C PRO A 192 13.06 1.73 -13.14
N LYS A 193 13.04 0.72 -14.01
CA LYS A 193 13.96 0.60 -15.16
C LYS A 193 13.84 1.77 -16.13
N GLU A 194 12.66 2.36 -16.21
CA GLU A 194 12.32 3.49 -17.08
C GLU A 194 12.89 4.82 -16.57
N TRP A 195 13.36 4.88 -15.32
CA TRP A 195 13.81 6.11 -14.67
C TRP A 195 15.32 6.18 -14.54
N ASN A 196 15.88 7.36 -14.75
CA ASN A 196 17.29 7.63 -14.46
C ASN A 196 17.49 8.00 -12.98
N HIS A 197 16.47 8.65 -12.39
CA HIS A 197 16.53 9.26 -11.08
C HIS A 197 15.14 9.69 -10.59
N TYR A 198 14.93 9.70 -9.28
CA TYR A 198 13.85 10.45 -8.62
C TYR A 198 14.34 11.07 -7.30
N SER A 199 13.68 12.14 -6.88
CA SER A 199 13.93 12.76 -5.57
C SER A 199 12.67 13.35 -4.96
N PHE A 200 12.65 13.44 -3.64
CA PHE A 200 11.56 14.03 -2.88
C PHE A 200 12.06 14.53 -1.52
N HIS A 201 11.21 15.31 -0.84
CA HIS A 201 11.45 15.73 0.53
C HIS A 201 10.35 15.18 1.45
N ILE A 202 10.71 14.88 2.69
CA ILE A 202 9.75 14.58 3.75
C ILE A 202 10.08 15.35 5.02
N ASN A 203 9.05 15.60 5.83
CA ASN A 203 9.22 16.00 7.22
C ASN A 203 8.92 14.82 8.13
N TYR A 204 9.91 14.40 8.93
CA TYR A 204 9.75 13.33 9.90
C TYR A 204 10.13 13.81 11.30
N ARG A 205 9.14 13.96 12.18
CA ARG A 205 9.31 14.40 13.58
C ARG A 205 10.17 15.68 13.71
N GLY A 206 9.82 16.71 12.92
CA GLY A 206 10.52 18.00 12.91
C GLY A 206 11.88 17.99 12.21
N ARG A 207 12.14 17.03 11.32
CA ARG A 207 13.37 16.94 10.53
C ARG A 207 13.01 16.95 9.05
N LEU A 208 13.61 17.86 8.29
CA LEU A 208 13.46 17.93 6.84
C LEU A 208 14.52 17.06 6.19
N LEU A 209 14.08 16.00 5.51
CA LEU A 209 14.96 15.10 4.77
C LEU A 209 14.79 15.31 3.27
N ALA A 210 15.87 15.31 2.52
CA ALA A 210 15.88 15.21 1.06
C ALA A 210 16.40 13.83 0.67
N VAL A 211 15.60 13.07 -0.08
CA VAL A 211 15.96 11.74 -0.57
C VAL A 211 16.14 11.82 -2.08
N SER A 212 17.26 11.31 -2.58
CA SER A 212 17.58 11.22 -4.01
C SER A 212 18.04 9.83 -4.34
N VAL A 213 17.47 9.26 -5.40
CA VAL A 213 17.79 7.91 -5.88
C VAL A 213 18.15 8.01 -7.35
N ASN A 214 19.24 7.37 -7.75
CA ASN A 214 19.65 7.25 -9.15
C ASN A 214 20.17 5.82 -9.42
N GLN A 215 20.61 5.55 -10.64
CA GLN A 215 21.04 4.22 -11.07
C GLN A 215 22.21 3.61 -10.28
N LYS A 216 22.93 4.40 -9.48
CA LYS A 216 24.13 4.00 -8.75
C LYS A 216 23.96 4.06 -7.24
N GLU A 217 23.23 5.05 -6.74
CA GLU A 217 23.25 5.38 -5.32
C GLU A 217 21.93 5.95 -4.80
N VAL A 218 21.77 5.83 -3.49
CA VAL A 218 20.77 6.52 -2.67
C VAL A 218 21.51 7.56 -1.84
N GLN A 219 21.08 8.81 -1.94
CA GLN A 219 21.53 9.92 -1.11
C GLN A 219 20.40 10.40 -0.21
N ILE A 220 20.70 10.61 1.07
CA ILE A 220 19.77 11.18 2.05
C ILE A 220 20.46 12.34 2.74
N ASP A 221 19.89 13.54 2.63
CA ASP A 221 20.36 14.74 3.32
C ASP A 221 19.38 15.14 4.43
N LEU A 222 19.91 15.39 5.64
CA LEU A 222 19.23 16.10 6.71
C LEU A 222 19.37 17.60 6.47
N LYS A 223 18.35 18.20 5.85
CA LYS A 223 18.36 19.64 5.52
C LYS A 223 18.08 20.53 6.73
N ASP A 224 17.26 20.04 7.67
CA ASP A 224 16.94 20.76 8.90
C ASP A 224 16.56 19.78 10.03
N GLY A 225 16.82 20.16 11.28
CA GLY A 225 16.54 19.38 12.48
C GLY A 225 17.74 18.60 13.05
N PRO A 226 17.57 17.97 14.23
CA PRO A 226 18.63 17.22 14.89
C PRO A 226 18.88 15.87 14.22
N ALA A 227 20.05 15.28 14.51
CA ALA A 227 20.42 13.95 14.03
C ALA A 227 19.32 12.89 14.27
N LEU A 228 19.26 11.91 13.36
CA LEU A 228 18.21 10.90 13.30
C LEU A 228 18.81 9.51 13.17
N ALA A 229 18.41 8.62 14.09
CA ALA A 229 18.56 7.17 13.88
C ALA A 229 17.43 6.67 12.97
N MET A 230 17.79 5.95 11.91
CA MET A 230 16.86 5.41 10.92
C MET A 230 17.41 4.12 10.32
N MET A 231 16.62 3.44 9.51
CA MET A 231 17.03 2.21 8.81
C MET A 231 17.16 2.46 7.31
N LEU A 232 18.21 1.92 6.68
CA LEU A 232 18.38 1.90 5.24
C LEU A 232 18.79 0.50 4.81
N TYR A 233 17.98 -0.15 3.98
CA TYR A 233 18.17 -1.55 3.58
C TYR A 233 18.36 -2.49 4.79
N GLY A 234 17.55 -2.30 5.83
CA GLY A 234 17.61 -3.10 7.06
C GLY A 234 18.83 -2.84 7.95
N LYS A 235 19.69 -1.87 7.62
CA LYS A 235 20.85 -1.47 8.45
C LYS A 235 20.53 -0.19 9.20
N GLU A 236 20.85 -0.15 10.48
CA GLU A 236 20.73 1.06 11.30
C GLU A 236 21.80 2.07 10.91
N ILE A 237 21.38 3.32 10.76
CA ILE A 237 22.21 4.44 10.36
C ILE A 237 21.89 5.67 11.24
N SER A 238 22.92 6.46 11.52
CA SER A 238 22.78 7.76 12.19
C SER A 238 23.04 8.87 11.18
N LEU A 239 22.00 9.59 10.81
CA LEU A 239 22.06 10.69 9.85
C LEU A 239 22.23 12.02 10.59
N SER A 240 23.37 12.70 10.38
CA SER A 240 23.65 14.01 10.99
C SER A 240 23.81 15.17 9.99
N ASP A 241 24.05 14.88 8.71
CA ASP A 241 24.16 15.88 7.64
C ASP A 241 23.76 15.26 6.30
N SER A 242 24.64 14.46 5.70
CA SER A 242 24.37 13.77 4.45
C SER A 242 24.94 12.36 4.49
N MET A 243 24.32 11.45 3.74
CA MET A 243 24.85 10.12 3.50
C MET A 243 24.56 9.67 2.09
N THR A 244 25.47 8.86 1.55
CA THR A 244 25.32 8.23 0.24
C THR A 244 25.71 6.76 0.36
N VAL A 245 24.85 5.88 -0.14
CA VAL A 245 25.11 4.43 -0.22
C VAL A 245 24.83 3.94 -1.64
N PRO A 246 25.48 2.86 -2.10
CA PRO A 246 25.11 2.22 -3.35
C PRO A 246 23.62 1.83 -3.36
N LEU A 247 22.96 1.97 -4.51
CA LEU A 247 21.63 1.42 -4.72
C LEU A 247 21.74 -0.10 -4.64
N GLU A 248 21.07 -0.72 -3.67
CA GLU A 248 20.97 -2.18 -3.64
C GLU A 248 20.03 -2.61 -4.78
N GLN A 249 20.58 -3.30 -5.78
CA GLN A 249 19.76 -3.99 -6.76
C GLN A 249 19.25 -5.25 -6.07
N GLU A 250 17.93 -5.45 -5.97
CA GLU A 250 17.41 -6.77 -5.63
C GLU A 250 18.03 -7.74 -6.63
N GLU A 251 18.85 -8.68 -6.15
CA GLU A 251 19.03 -9.93 -6.90
C GLU A 251 17.62 -10.44 -7.10
N SER A 252 17.22 -10.50 -8.38
CA SER A 252 15.99 -11.11 -8.82
C SER A 252 16.00 -12.56 -8.34
N ASN A 253 15.51 -12.76 -7.12
CA ASN A 253 15.21 -14.08 -6.60
C ASN A 253 14.06 -14.59 -7.45
N VAL A 254 14.46 -15.50 -8.34
CA VAL A 254 13.66 -16.43 -9.15
C VAL A 254 12.38 -16.84 -8.44
#